data_AF-A0A970WDP2-F1
#
_entry.id   AF-A0A970WDP2-F1
#
_cell.length_a   1.000
_cell.length_b   1.000
_cell.length_c   1.000
_cell.angle_alpha   90.00
_cell.angle_beta   90.00
_cell.angle_gamma   90.00
#
_symmetry.space_group_name_H-M   'P 1'
#
loop_
_entity.id
_entity.type
_entity.pdbx_description
1 polymer ?
#
loop_
_entity_poly.entity_id
_entity_poly.type
_entity_poly.pdbx_seq_one_letter_code
_entity_poly.pdbx_strand_id
1 'polypeptide(L)' 'MAHEIAKLILEHAGTFLEREEAIRTAMSLGMPLHQIEEYLDWIDHHRPLLQDGKAAEDGGTSDAKQG' A
#
# COMPACT_ATOMS: atom_id res chain seq x y z
N MET A 1 -13.21 20.16 3.53
CA MET A 1 -13.30 19.42 2.25
C MET A 1 -12.31 20.01 1.25
N ALA A 2 -11.02 20.03 1.58
CA ALA A 2 -9.98 20.43 0.63
C ALA A 2 -9.18 19.18 0.31
N HIS A 3 -8.81 19.01 -0.96
CA HIS A 3 -7.91 17.95 -1.46
C HIS A 3 -8.50 16.52 -1.48
N GLU A 4 -9.81 16.35 -1.69
CA GLU A 4 -10.45 15.02 -1.82
C GLU A 4 -9.86 14.20 -2.98
N ILE A 5 -9.53 14.85 -4.10
CA ILE A 5 -8.87 14.20 -5.24
C ILE A 5 -7.48 13.67 -4.85
N ALA A 6 -6.71 14.45 -4.09
CA ALA A 6 -5.39 14.03 -3.64
C ALA A 6 -5.47 12.81 -2.68
N LYS A 7 -6.46 12.81 -1.78
CA LYS A 7 -6.72 11.69 -0.86
C LYS A 7 -7.10 10.41 -1.61
N LEU A 8 -7.96 10.51 -2.62
CA LEU A 8 -8.36 9.37 -3.45
C LEU A 8 -7.16 8.72 -4.17
N ILE A 9 -6.24 9.55 -4.66
CA ILE A 9 -5.01 9.09 -5.34
C ILE A 9 -4.07 8.39 -4.33
N LEU A 10 -3.91 8.96 -3.13
CA LEU A 10 -3.10 8.37 -2.05
C LEU A 10 -3.68 7.03 -1.56
N GLU A 11 -5.00 6.86 -1.51
CA GLU A 11 -5.65 5.59 -1.15
C GLU A 11 -5.43 4.48 -2.17
N HIS A 12 -5.44 4.84 -3.47
CA HIS A 12 -5.28 3.88 -4.56
C HIS A 12 -3.85 3.40 -4.77
N ALA A 13 -2.86 4.10 -4.20
CA ALA A 13 -1.47 3.67 -4.25
C ALA A 13 -1.27 2.38 -3.44
N GLY A 14 -1.19 1.24 -4.14
CA GLY A 14 -1.01 -0.09 -3.55
C GLY A 14 0.46 -0.53 -3.49
N THR A 15 1.31 0.08 -4.31
CA THR A 15 2.74 -0.20 -4.39
C THR A 15 3.58 1.00 -3.98
N PHE A 16 4.87 0.75 -3.66
CA PHE A 16 5.81 1.82 -3.34
C PHE A 16 5.94 2.85 -4.48
N LEU A 17 5.99 2.38 -5.73
CA LEU A 17 6.12 3.23 -6.90
C LEU A 17 4.87 4.12 -7.10
N GLU A 18 3.68 3.54 -7.00
CA GLU A 18 2.41 4.28 -7.07
C GLU A 18 2.28 5.29 -5.93
N ARG A 19 2.81 4.96 -4.73
CA ARG A 19 2.79 5.87 -3.58
C ARG A 19 3.64 7.10 -3.82
N GLU A 20 4.84 6.91 -4.38
CA GLU A 20 5.73 8.02 -4.73
C GLU A 20 5.10 8.94 -5.78
N GLU A 21 4.42 8.36 -6.78
CA GLU A 21 3.70 9.11 -7.81
C GLU A 21 2.44 9.82 -7.25
N ALA A 22 1.72 9.17 -6.34
CA ALA A 22 0.58 9.74 -5.65
C ALA A 22 0.99 10.97 -4.81
N ILE A 23 2.11 10.91 -4.09
CA ILE A 23 2.66 12.04 -3.32
C ILE A 23 2.96 13.22 -4.24
N ARG A 24 3.67 13.00 -5.36
CA ARG A 24 3.97 14.06 -6.33
C ARG A 24 2.71 14.69 -6.91
N THR A 25 1.71 13.87 -7.21
CA THR A 25 0.42 14.33 -7.73
C THR A 25 -0.35 15.14 -6.67
N ALA A 26 -0.40 14.67 -5.43
CA ALA A 26 -1.03 15.35 -4.30
C ALA A 26 -0.40 16.73 -4.04
N MET A 27 0.94 16.82 -4.10
CA MET A 27 1.66 18.10 -4.01
C MET A 27 1.31 19.03 -5.17
N SER A 28 1.21 18.50 -6.39
CA SER A 28 0.84 19.28 -7.58
C SER A 28 -0.60 19.80 -7.54
N LEU A 29 -1.49 19.09 -6.82
CA LEU A 29 -2.87 19.50 -6.52
C LEU A 29 -2.95 20.49 -5.34
N GLY A 30 -1.81 20.95 -4.82
CA GLY A 30 -1.73 21.95 -3.76
C GLY A 30 -1.97 21.41 -2.35
N MET A 31 -1.92 20.08 -2.15
CA MET A 31 -1.95 19.50 -0.81
C MET A 31 -0.57 19.69 -0.14
N PRO A 32 -0.49 20.32 1.04
CA PRO A 32 0.78 20.50 1.73
C PRO A 32 1.39 19.16 2.16
N LEU A 33 2.72 19.05 2.14
CA LEU A 33 3.44 17.82 2.49
C LEU A 33 3.05 17.27 3.87
N HIS A 34 2.93 18.13 4.88
CA HIS A 34 2.52 17.71 6.24
C HIS A 34 1.13 17.04 6.27
N GLN A 35 0.18 17.49 5.43
CA GLN A 35 -1.14 16.86 5.33
C GLN A 35 -1.09 15.54 4.57
N ILE A 36 -0.19 15.44 3.59
CA ILE A 36 0.04 14.19 2.85
C ILE A 36 0.62 13.14 3.80
N GLU A 37 1.65 13.50 4.58
CA GLU A 37 2.27 12.63 5.58
C GLU A 37 1.26 12.16 6.64
N GLU A 38 0.51 13.08 7.24
CA GLU A 38 -0.54 12.75 8.21
C GLU A 38 -1.60 11.79 7.62
N TYR A 39 -1.96 11.99 6.35
CA TYR A 39 -2.92 11.13 5.67
C TYR A 39 -2.36 9.74 5.37
N LEU A 40 -1.09 9.67 4.98
CA LEU A 40 -0.40 8.42 4.70
C LEU A 40 -0.19 7.60 5.98
N ASP A 41 0.16 8.25 7.09
CA ASP A 41 0.25 7.61 8.41
C ASP A 41 -1.13 7.06 8.83
N TRP A 42 -2.22 7.81 8.57
CA TRP A 42 -3.57 7.32 8.80
C TRP A 42 -3.90 6.10 7.93
N ILE A 43 -3.57 6.13 6.62
CA ILE A 43 -3.77 4.98 5.71
C ILE A 43 -3.00 3.76 6.23
N ASP A 44 -1.73 3.92 6.59
CA ASP A 44 -0.89 2.81 7.05
C ASP A 44 -1.38 2.22 8.38
N HIS A 45 -2.02 3.04 9.22
CA HIS A 45 -2.63 2.59 10.47
C HIS A 45 -3.98 1.88 10.27
N HIS A 46 -4.74 2.22 9.23
CA HIS A 46 -6.10 1.71 8.98
C HIS A 46 -6.16 0.63 7.89
N ARG A 47 -5.14 0.55 7.04
CA ARG A 47 -4.94 -0.52 6.07
C ARG A 47 -4.02 -1.54 6.76
N PRO A 48 -4.55 -2.56 7.45
CA PRO A 48 -3.71 -3.67 7.83
C PRO A 48 -3.03 -4.12 6.55
N LEU A 49 -1.70 -4.18 6.57
CA LEU A 49 -0.92 -4.71 5.48
C LEU A 49 -1.49 -6.10 5.19
N LEU A 50 -2.40 -6.20 4.23
CA LEU A 50 -2.53 -7.36 3.39
C LEU A 50 -1.27 -7.36 2.53
N GLN A 51 -0.11 -7.49 3.19
CA GLN A 51 0.95 -8.31 2.68
C GLN A 51 0.33 -9.69 2.58
N ASP A 52 -0.35 -9.92 1.46
CA ASP A 52 -0.46 -11.24 0.89
C ASP A 52 0.96 -11.62 0.47
N GLY A 53 1.78 -11.87 1.49
CA GLY A 53 2.95 -12.69 1.40
C GLY A 53 2.43 -14.08 1.09
N LYS A 54 2.11 -14.30 -0.19
CA LYS A 54 2.21 -15.62 -0.80
C LYS A 54 3.69 -15.97 -0.89
N ALA A 55 4.28 -16.13 0.29
CA ALA A 55 5.55 -16.78 0.58
C ALA A 55 5.21 -17.99 1.47
N ALA A 56 4.36 -18.87 0.94
CA ALA A 56 4.21 -20.23 1.41
C ALA A 56 4.59 -21.17 0.24
N GLU A 57 5.80 -20.97 -0.27
CA GLU A 57 6.56 -22.07 -0.84
C GLU A 57 7.64 -22.40 0.20
N ASP A 58 7.40 -23.41 1.05
CA ASP A 58 8.39 -24.47 1.24
C ASP A 58 7.90 -25.64 2.11
N GLY A 59 8.30 -26.86 1.73
CA GLY A 59 8.17 -28.11 2.48
C GLY A 59 7.00 -29.00 2.03
N GLY A 60 7.12 -29.95 1.10
CA GLY A 60 8.23 -30.88 0.96
C GLY A 60 8.11 -32.02 1.98
N THR A 61 7.16 -32.95 1.79
CA THR A 61 7.35 -34.34 2.23
C THR A 61 6.92 -35.28 1.11
N SER A 62 7.93 -35.76 0.39
CA SER A 62 7.92 -37.06 -0.25
C SER A 62 7.46 -38.12 0.77
N ASP A 63 6.46 -38.92 0.43
CA ASP A 63 6.28 -40.27 0.96
C ASP A 63 5.60 -41.08 -0.17
N ALA A 64 6.40 -41.69 -1.05
CA ALA A 64 6.84 -43.07 -0.93
C ALA A 64 5.67 -44.08 -0.95
N LYS A 65 5.45 -44.64 -2.14
CA LYS A 65 5.28 -46.08 -2.41
C LYS A 65 5.03 -46.98 -1.17
N GLN A 66 3.83 -47.54 -1.05
CA GLN A 66 3.50 -48.95 -0.67
C GLN A 66 2.00 -49.05 -0.33
N GLY A 67 1.21 -50.00 -0.84
CA GLY A 67 1.51 -51.19 -1.64
C GLY A 67 0.23 -51.77 -2.22
#